data_AF-A0A1I3K6I6-F1
#
_entry.id   AF-A0A1I3K6I6-F1
#
_cell.length_a   1.000
_cell.length_b   1.000
_cell.length_c   1.000
_cell.angle_alpha   90.00
_cell.angle_beta   90.00
_cell.angle_gamma   90.00
#
_symmetry.space_group_name_H-M   'P 1'
#
loop_
_entity.id
_entity.type
_entity.pdbx_description
1 polymer ?
#
loop_
_entity_poly.entity_id
_entity_poly.type
_entity_poly.pdbx_seq_one_letter_code
_entity_poly.pdbx_strand_id
1 'polypeptide(L)'
;MSQVPMDTITIFCESDEFCKEFEPRWEQHLLGSSLKQRRRQGALCLSEIMTIMVGFHLSGYRTFKHYYLNDVLRYQRGYFPGLVSYNRFVELLQGSLVPLCCFLTSRFGQCSGISFIDSTKISVCHNRRIGSHQVMTDVCCSGKDQRGLVLWV
;
A
#
# COMPACT_ATOMS: atom_id res chain seq x y z
N MET A 1 -13.99 -22.25 9.81
CA MET A 1 -13.19 -21.19 9.15
C MET A 1 -12.09 -21.83 8.34
N SER A 2 -12.40 -22.26 7.12
CA SER A 2 -11.40 -22.61 6.12
C SER A 2 -11.00 -21.32 5.41
N GLN A 3 -9.97 -20.63 5.92
CA GLN A 3 -9.30 -19.62 5.12
C GLN A 3 -8.62 -20.37 3.98
N VAL A 4 -9.16 -20.26 2.77
CA VAL A 4 -8.43 -20.70 1.56
C VAL A 4 -7.19 -19.81 1.50
N PRO A 5 -5.98 -20.34 1.73
CA PRO A 5 -4.79 -19.55 1.51
C PRO A 5 -4.73 -19.34 0.00
N MET A 6 -4.75 -18.09 -0.46
CA MET A 6 -4.28 -17.81 -1.80
C MET A 6 -2.80 -18.22 -1.80
N ASP A 7 -2.49 -19.29 -2.51
CA ASP A 7 -1.14 -19.87 -2.52
C ASP A 7 -0.13 -18.80 -2.95
N THR A 8 0.96 -18.63 -2.20
CA THR A 8 2.02 -17.64 -2.50
C THR A 8 2.48 -17.71 -3.96
N ILE A 9 2.43 -18.91 -4.55
CA ILE A 9 2.72 -19.18 -5.96
C ILE A 9 1.73 -18.46 -6.88
N THR A 10 0.43 -18.52 -6.61
CA THR A 10 -0.61 -17.86 -7.42
C THR A 10 -0.41 -16.34 -7.41
N ILE A 11 -0.20 -15.76 -6.22
CA ILE A 11 0.08 -14.33 -6.07
C ILE A 11 1.34 -13.95 -6.85
N PHE A 12 2.38 -14.79 -6.77
CA PHE A 12 3.62 -14.57 -7.50
C PHE A 12 3.42 -14.62 -9.01
N CYS A 13 2.73 -15.64 -9.52
CA CYS A 13 2.43 -15.76 -10.95
C CYS A 13 1.68 -14.53 -11.48
N GLU A 14 0.64 -14.08 -10.77
CA GLU A 14 -0.11 -12.88 -11.17
C GLU A 14 0.73 -11.60 -11.12
N SER A 15 1.59 -11.48 -10.10
CA SER A 15 2.49 -10.33 -9.94
C SER A 15 3.56 -10.32 -11.03
N ASP A 16 4.13 -11.48 -11.35
CA ASP A 16 5.17 -11.66 -12.37
C ASP A 16 4.64 -11.34 -13.78
N GLU A 17 3.45 -11.83 -14.11
CA GLU A 17 2.79 -11.51 -15.39
C GLU A 17 2.49 -10.01 -15.52
N PHE A 18 2.03 -9.37 -14.45
CA PHE A 18 1.87 -7.92 -14.43
C PHE A 18 3.22 -7.20 -14.61
N CYS A 19 4.26 -7.60 -13.88
CA CYS A 19 5.59 -6.97 -13.96
C CYS A 19 6.19 -7.06 -15.36
N LYS A 20 6.00 -8.18 -16.08
CA LYS A 20 6.46 -8.34 -17.47
C LYS A 20 5.88 -7.29 -18.43
N GLU A 21 4.61 -6.92 -18.25
CA GLU A 21 3.98 -5.87 -19.06
C GLU A 21 4.29 -4.46 -18.53
N PHE A 22 4.32 -4.29 -17.21
CA PHE A 22 4.45 -3.01 -16.55
C PHE A 22 5.88 -2.44 -16.59
N GLU A 23 6.89 -3.26 -16.27
CA GLU A 23 8.28 -2.80 -16.14
C GLU A 23 8.80 -2.11 -17.41
N PRO A 24 8.65 -2.65 -18.64
CA PRO A 24 9.16 -1.97 -19.84
C PRO A 24 8.55 -0.58 -20.05
N ARG A 25 7.24 -0.43 -19.79
CA ARG A 25 6.54 0.86 -19.92
C ARG A 25 6.98 1.83 -18.82
N TRP A 26 7.12 1.33 -17.60
CA TRP A 26 7.58 2.10 -16.45
C TRP A 26 9.00 2.63 -16.68
N GLU A 27 9.89 1.79 -17.20
CA GLU A 27 11.26 2.17 -17.53
C GLU A 27 11.34 3.25 -18.60
N GLN A 28 10.55 3.14 -19.66
CA GLN A 28 10.45 4.16 -20.70
C GLN A 28 10.00 5.50 -20.13
N HIS A 29 9.03 5.49 -19.20
CA HIS A 29 8.56 6.70 -18.53
C HIS A 29 9.65 7.33 -17.65
N LEU A 30 10.41 6.51 -16.90
CA LEU A 30 11.51 6.99 -16.06
C LEU A 30 12.66 7.61 -16.88
N LEU A 31 12.98 7.05 -18.05
CA LEU A 31 14.01 7.58 -18.96
C LEU A 31 13.65 8.95 -19.57
N GLY A 32 12.34 9.28 -19.65
CA GLY A 32 11.86 10.60 -20.06
C GLY A 32 12.12 11.69 -19.02
N SER A 33 12.29 11.31 -17.75
CA SER A 33 12.79 12.21 -16.71
C SER A 33 14.32 12.26 -16.78
N SER A 34 14.90 13.44 -16.95
CA SER A 34 16.34 13.65 -17.14
C SER A 34 17.21 13.32 -15.91
N LEU A 35 16.63 12.69 -14.89
CA LEU A 35 17.32 12.23 -13.69
C LEU A 35 17.95 10.86 -13.94
N LYS A 36 19.22 10.85 -14.39
CA LYS A 36 20.01 9.62 -14.51
C LYS A 36 20.21 8.99 -13.12
N GLN A 37 19.44 7.95 -12.81
CA GLN A 37 19.58 7.18 -11.58
C GLN A 37 20.34 5.88 -11.84
N ARG A 38 21.28 5.54 -10.95
CA ARG A 38 22.08 4.32 -11.07
C ARG A 38 21.21 3.07 -10.89
N ARG A 39 21.09 2.25 -11.93
CA ARG A 39 20.44 0.93 -11.85
C ARG A 39 21.40 -0.10 -11.24
N ARG A 40 21.08 -0.57 -10.03
CA ARG A 40 21.67 -1.78 -9.45
C ARG A 40 20.60 -2.86 -9.44
N GLN A 41 20.92 -4.03 -9.97
CA GLN A 41 20.08 -5.21 -9.78
C GLN A 41 20.03 -5.50 -8.26
N GLY A 42 18.82 -5.44 -7.70
CA GLY A 42 18.57 -5.85 -6.32
C GLY A 42 18.62 -7.36 -6.19
N ALA A 43 18.79 -7.85 -4.96
CA ALA A 43 18.69 -9.29 -4.67
C ALA A 43 17.25 -9.82 -4.78
N LEU A 44 16.26 -8.93 -4.75
CA LEU A 44 14.85 -9.23 -4.98
C LEU A 44 14.36 -8.49 -6.23
N CYS A 45 13.58 -9.18 -7.06
CA CYS A 45 12.88 -8.56 -8.19
C CYS A 45 11.56 -7.91 -7.73
N LEU A 46 10.95 -7.13 -8.64
CA LEU A 46 9.74 -6.38 -8.33
C LEU A 46 8.55 -7.28 -7.98
N SER A 47 8.38 -8.39 -8.73
CA SER A 47 7.30 -9.35 -8.48
C SER A 47 7.43 -10.05 -7.13
N GLU A 48 8.64 -10.37 -6.67
CA GLU A 48 8.88 -10.90 -5.32
C GLU A 48 8.50 -9.91 -4.22
N ILE A 49 8.89 -8.63 -4.37
CA ILE A 49 8.55 -7.58 -3.40
C ILE A 49 7.03 -7.40 -3.34
N MET A 50 6.36 -7.35 -4.49
CA MET A 50 4.91 -7.22 -4.57
C MET A 50 4.21 -8.41 -3.92
N THR A 51 4.69 -9.63 -4.18
CA THR A 51 4.13 -10.87 -3.60
C THR A 51 4.21 -10.86 -2.07
N ILE A 52 5.35 -10.45 -1.50
CA ILE A 52 5.52 -10.35 -0.04
C ILE A 52 4.57 -9.31 0.55
N MET A 53 4.37 -8.18 -0.13
CA MET A 53 3.44 -7.14 0.35
C MET A 53 1.98 -7.56 0.26
N VAL A 54 1.55 -8.17 -0.84
CA VAL A 54 0.19 -8.70 -0.95
C VAL A 54 -0.03 -9.81 0.09
N GLY A 55 0.96 -10.69 0.26
CA GLY A 55 0.97 -11.73 1.28
C GLY A 55 0.83 -11.17 2.70
N PHE A 56 1.48 -10.04 3.01
CA PHE A 56 1.29 -9.36 4.30
C PHE A 56 -0.17 -8.96 4.52
N HIS A 57 -0.80 -8.32 3.53
CA HIS A 57 -2.20 -7.89 3.67
C HIS A 57 -3.17 -9.06 3.80
N LEU A 58 -2.91 -10.17 3.10
CA LEU A 58 -3.75 -11.38 3.17
C LEU A 58 -3.54 -12.18 4.47
N SER A 59 -2.34 -12.13 5.04
CA SER A 59 -1.98 -12.90 6.25
C SER A 59 -2.63 -12.39 7.53
N GLY A 60 -3.15 -11.16 7.55
CA GLY A 60 -3.80 -10.57 8.73
C GLY A 60 -2.84 -10.15 9.86
N TYR A 61 -1.53 -10.14 9.63
CA TYR A 61 -0.57 -9.63 10.62
C TYR A 61 -0.77 -8.14 10.88
N ARG A 62 -0.70 -7.73 12.15
CA ARG A 62 -0.86 -6.33 12.55
C ARG A 62 0.30 -5.43 12.15
N THR A 63 1.52 -5.97 12.11
CA THR A 63 2.72 -5.20 11.77
C THR A 63 3.55 -5.92 10.73
N PHE A 64 3.99 -5.18 9.72
CA PHE A 64 4.79 -5.73 8.63
C PHE A 64 6.12 -6.30 9.12
N LYS A 65 6.74 -5.65 10.13
CA LYS A 65 7.99 -6.13 10.73
C LYS A 65 7.85 -7.52 11.34
N HIS A 66 6.73 -7.80 12.02
CA HIS A 66 6.48 -9.11 12.60
C HIS A 66 6.31 -10.18 11.50
N TYR A 67 5.47 -9.89 10.50
CA TYR A 67 5.26 -10.77 9.35
C TYR A 67 6.58 -11.10 8.62
N TYR A 68 7.38 -10.08 8.34
CA TYR A 68 8.62 -10.25 7.59
C TYR A 68 9.64 -11.10 8.37
N LEU A 69 9.85 -10.82 9.65
CA LEU A 69 10.85 -11.50 10.46
C LEU A 69 10.44 -12.92 10.86
N ASN A 70 9.17 -13.13 11.20
CA ASN A 70 8.70 -14.39 11.78
C ASN A 70 8.13 -15.36 10.75
N ASP A 71 7.60 -14.87 9.62
CA ASP A 71 7.05 -15.74 8.56
C ASP A 71 7.94 -15.76 7.33
N VAL A 72 8.19 -14.60 6.72
CA VAL A 72 8.88 -14.53 5.41
C VAL A 72 10.32 -15.06 5.54
N LEU A 73 11.10 -14.50 6.47
CA LEU A 73 12.49 -14.92 6.67
C LEU A 73 12.62 -16.35 7.21
N ARG A 74 11.59 -16.90 7.86
CA ARG A 74 11.68 -18.23 8.50
C ARG A 74 11.17 -19.35 7.59
N TYR A 75 10.04 -19.14 6.92
CA TYR A 75 9.35 -20.18 6.17
C TYR A 75 9.40 -19.95 4.66
N GLN A 76 9.56 -18.71 4.18
CA GLN A 76 9.48 -18.41 2.75
C GLN A 76 10.84 -18.26 2.06
N ARG A 77 11.95 -18.53 2.75
CA ARG A 77 13.30 -18.55 2.15
C ARG A 77 13.45 -19.52 0.96
N GLY A 78 12.67 -20.60 0.94
CA GLY A 78 12.67 -21.53 -0.18
C GLY A 78 12.08 -20.93 -1.46
N TYR A 79 11.11 -20.03 -1.33
CA TYR A 79 10.49 -19.33 -2.46
C TYR A 79 11.31 -18.10 -2.89
N PHE A 80 11.97 -17.44 -1.92
CA PHE A 80 12.72 -16.21 -2.13
C PHE A 80 14.18 -16.38 -1.67
N PRO A 81 15.06 -16.97 -2.50
CA PRO A 81 16.45 -17.23 -2.11
C PRO A 81 17.26 -15.94 -1.88
N GLY A 82 16.86 -14.82 -2.50
CA GLY A 82 17.50 -13.51 -2.39
C GLY A 82 17.00 -12.61 -1.26
N LEU A 83 16.30 -13.15 -0.24
CA LEU A 83 15.74 -12.35 0.84
C LEU A 83 16.78 -11.47 1.53
N VAL A 84 16.42 -10.20 1.70
CA VAL A 84 17.25 -9.16 2.30
C VAL A 84 16.91 -8.95 3.79
N SER A 85 17.68 -8.13 4.49
CA SER A 85 17.30 -7.70 5.84
C SER A 85 16.03 -6.84 5.81
N TYR A 86 15.28 -6.80 6.91
CA TYR A 86 14.07 -5.98 7.02
C TYR A 86 14.28 -4.52 6.59
N ASN A 87 15.35 -3.87 7.07
CA ASN A 87 15.62 -2.47 6.72
C ASN A 87 15.86 -2.32 5.21
N ARG A 88 16.62 -3.23 4.61
CA ARG A 88 16.87 -3.22 3.18
C ARG A 88 15.58 -3.47 2.38
N PHE A 89 14.68 -4.31 2.89
CA PHE A 89 13.37 -4.51 2.28
C PHE A 89 12.53 -3.23 2.30
N VAL A 90 12.51 -2.51 3.42
CA VAL A 90 11.76 -1.23 3.54
C VAL A 90 12.29 -0.17 2.56
N GLU A 91 13.60 -0.10 2.35
CA GLU A 91 14.20 0.76 1.32
C GLU A 91 13.74 0.39 -0.09
N LEU A 92 13.69 -0.90 -0.41
CA LEU A 92 13.21 -1.39 -1.71
C LEU A 92 11.71 -1.12 -1.90
N LEU A 93 10.93 -1.28 -0.83
CA LEU A 93 9.49 -1.08 -0.82
C LEU A 93 9.11 0.33 -1.29
N GLN A 94 9.87 1.35 -0.87
CA GLN A 94 9.62 2.74 -1.28
C GLN A 94 9.66 2.92 -2.80
N GLY A 95 10.56 2.21 -3.49
CA GLY A 95 10.66 2.23 -4.95
C GLY A 95 9.59 1.42 -5.67
N SER A 96 8.99 0.43 -5.00
CA SER A 96 7.97 -0.45 -5.58
C SER A 96 6.53 -0.04 -5.28
N LEU A 97 6.31 1.05 -4.53
CA LEU A 97 4.95 1.51 -4.17
C LEU A 97 4.10 1.84 -5.40
N VAL A 98 4.66 2.54 -6.40
CA VAL A 98 3.92 2.88 -7.62
C VAL A 98 3.48 1.64 -8.39
N PRO A 99 4.39 0.70 -8.74
CA PRO A 99 4.00 -0.56 -9.35
C PRO A 99 2.94 -1.33 -8.55
N LEU A 100 3.08 -1.38 -7.22
CA LEU A 100 2.14 -2.07 -6.35
C LEU A 100 0.75 -1.42 -6.37
N CYS A 101 0.66 -0.09 -6.33
CA CYS A 101 -0.61 0.62 -6.46
C CYS A 101 -1.26 0.39 -7.82
N CYS A 102 -0.49 0.42 -8.91
CA CYS A 102 -0.99 0.12 -10.25
C CYS A 102 -1.52 -1.31 -10.36
N PHE A 103 -0.79 -2.28 -9.80
CA PHE A 103 -1.22 -3.67 -9.74
C PHE A 103 -2.55 -3.83 -9.00
N LEU A 104 -2.64 -3.31 -7.77
CA LEU A 104 -3.88 -3.38 -7.00
C LEU A 104 -5.05 -2.71 -7.72
N THR A 105 -4.82 -1.55 -8.33
CA THR A 105 -5.84 -0.81 -9.09
C THR A 105 -6.33 -1.61 -10.31
N SER A 106 -5.42 -2.30 -11.01
CA SER A 106 -5.79 -3.16 -12.14
C SER A 106 -6.64 -4.38 -11.75
N ARG A 107 -6.60 -4.75 -10.46
CA ARG A 107 -7.35 -5.87 -9.89
C ARG A 107 -8.61 -5.42 -9.15
N PHE A 108 -8.86 -4.12 -9.02
CA PHE A 108 -10.11 -3.63 -8.45
C PHE A 108 -11.28 -3.97 -9.38
N GLY A 109 -12.38 -4.46 -8.79
CA GLY A 109 -13.61 -4.69 -9.50
C GLY A 109 -14.25 -3.36 -9.95
N GLN A 110 -15.25 -3.46 -10.83
CA GLN A 110 -16.06 -2.31 -11.21
C GLN A 110 -16.75 -1.75 -9.95
N CYS A 111 -16.36 -0.53 -9.55
CA CYS A 111 -17.06 0.20 -8.48
C CYS A 111 -18.49 0.46 -8.95
N SER A 112 -19.47 -0.17 -8.31
CA SER A 112 -20.89 -0.03 -8.58
C SER A 112 -21.44 1.31 -8.05
N GLY A 113 -20.82 2.43 -8.44
CA GLY A 113 -21.27 3.81 -8.19
C GLY A 113 -21.38 4.27 -6.74
N ILE A 114 -21.25 3.35 -5.77
CA ILE A 114 -21.47 3.59 -4.35
C ILE A 114 -20.19 3.18 -3.61
N SER A 115 -19.27 4.12 -3.48
CA SER A 115 -18.09 3.95 -2.64
C SER A 115 -18.45 4.40 -1.23
N PHE A 116 -18.67 3.46 -0.32
CA PHE A 116 -18.81 3.77 1.11
C PHE A 116 -17.43 4.15 1.66
N ILE A 117 -17.20 5.44 1.81
CA ILE A 117 -16.11 5.96 2.64
C ILE A 117 -16.73 6.17 4.01
N ASP A 118 -16.39 5.32 4.98
CA ASP A 118 -16.74 5.58 6.38
C ASP A 118 -15.85 6.74 6.86
N SER A 119 -16.33 7.96 6.66
CA SER A 119 -15.72 9.15 7.25
C SER A 119 -15.93 9.07 8.76
N THR A 120 -15.04 8.36 9.45
CA THR A 120 -15.03 8.36 10.91
C THR A 120 -14.85 9.79 11.37
N LYS A 121 -15.90 10.37 11.98
CA LYS A 121 -15.90 11.76 12.46
C LYS A 121 -14.73 11.98 13.41
N ILE A 122 -13.81 12.88 13.03
CA ILE A 122 -12.79 13.42 13.94
C ILE A 122 -13.35 14.70 14.55
N SER A 123 -13.81 14.64 15.80
CA SER A 123 -14.25 15.85 16.50
C SER A 123 -13.03 16.69 16.90
N VAL A 124 -12.70 17.72 16.11
CA VAL A 124 -11.56 18.60 16.36
C VAL A 124 -11.75 19.43 17.64
N CYS A 125 -12.94 19.99 17.84
CA CYS A 125 -13.29 20.73 19.05
C CYS A 125 -14.77 20.61 19.39
N HIS A 126 -15.13 21.00 20.61
CA HIS A 126 -16.53 21.08 21.02
C HIS A 126 -17.25 22.23 20.31
N ASN A 127 -18.55 22.08 20.00
CA ASN A 127 -19.31 23.03 19.18
C ASN A 127 -19.30 24.47 19.71
N ARG A 128 -19.22 24.65 21.03
CA ARG A 128 -19.15 25.98 21.67
C ARG A 128 -17.82 26.70 21.45
N ARG A 129 -16.76 26.00 21.05
CA ARG A 129 -15.40 26.54 20.89
C ARG A 129 -15.00 26.75 19.43
N ILE A 130 -15.91 26.52 18.48
CA ILE A 130 -15.65 26.65 17.04
C ILE A 130 -15.15 28.06 16.69
N GLY A 131 -15.77 29.11 17.24
CA GLY A 131 -15.39 30.50 16.97
C GLY A 131 -14.07 30.96 17.62
N SER A 132 -13.48 30.15 18.52
CA SER A 132 -12.22 30.47 19.20
C SER A 132 -11.03 29.73 18.62
N HIS A 133 -11.26 28.80 17.67
CA HIS A 133 -10.22 27.97 17.11
C HIS A 133 -9.53 28.70 15.95
N GLN A 134 -8.30 29.17 16.16
CA GLN A 134 -7.54 29.95 15.16
C GLN A 134 -6.59 29.06 14.32
N VAL A 135 -6.20 27.90 14.84
CA VAL A 135 -5.12 27.05 14.28
C VAL A 135 -5.59 26.21 13.07
N MET A 136 -6.90 25.98 12.94
CA MET A 136 -7.47 25.09 11.93
C MET A 136 -8.57 25.77 11.12
N THR A 137 -8.65 27.10 11.16
CA THR A 137 -9.69 27.88 10.47
C THR A 137 -9.68 27.65 8.95
N ASP A 138 -8.48 27.55 8.38
CA ASP A 138 -8.30 27.43 6.92
C ASP A 138 -8.38 25.99 6.41
N VAL A 139 -8.39 25.00 7.32
CA VAL A 139 -8.42 23.57 6.98
C VAL A 139 -9.78 22.95 7.34
N CYS A 140 -10.51 23.51 8.31
CA CYS A 140 -11.79 22.97 8.74
C CYS A 140 -12.99 23.51 7.95
N CYS A 141 -13.82 22.61 7.43
CA CYS A 141 -15.15 22.91 6.91
C CYS A 141 -16.22 22.65 7.98
N SER A 142 -17.20 23.55 8.11
CA SER A 142 -18.35 23.34 9.00
C SER A 142 -19.45 22.55 8.26
N GLY A 143 -19.92 21.45 8.85
CA GLY A 143 -21.03 20.67 8.32
C GLY A 143 -22.08 20.39 9.39
N LYS A 144 -23.25 19.89 8.98
CA LYS A 144 -24.35 19.51 9.89
C LYS A 144 -24.60 18.02 9.80
N ASP A 145 -24.65 17.37 10.96
CA ASP A 145 -25.11 16.00 11.12
C ASP A 145 -26.46 16.00 11.87
N GLN A 146 -27.14 14.84 11.97
CA GLN A 146 -28.39 14.65 12.71
C GLN A 146 -28.28 15.10 14.19
N ARG A 147 -27.07 15.15 14.74
CA ARG A 147 -26.76 15.58 16.12
C ARG A 147 -26.31 17.04 16.26
N GLY A 148 -26.26 17.81 15.18
CA GLY A 148 -25.91 19.23 15.19
C GLY A 148 -24.72 19.61 14.31
N LEU A 149 -24.19 20.82 14.51
CA LEU A 149 -23.02 21.35 13.78
C LEU A 149 -21.75 20.55 14.14
N VAL A 150 -20.90 20.26 13.17
CA VAL A 150 -19.64 19.53 13.33
C VAL A 150 -18.58 20.20 12.45
N LEU A 151 -17.36 20.36 12.97
CA LEU A 151 -16.20 20.72 12.16
C LEU A 151 -15.57 19.45 11.57
N TRP A 152 -15.38 19.47 10.26
CA TRP A 152 -14.72 18.44 9.46
C TRP A 152 -13.37 18.98 8.99
N VAL A 153 -12.38 18.11 8.91
CA VAL A 153 -11.09 18.35 8.26
C VAL A 153 -11.10 17.63 6.92
#